data_AF-A0A529MD34-F1
#
_entry.id   AF-A0A529MD34-F1
#
_cell.length_a   1.000
_cell.length_b   1.000
_cell.length_c   1.000
_cell.angle_alpha   90.00
_cell.angle_beta   90.00
_cell.angle_gamma   90.00
#
_symmetry.space_group_name_H-M   'P 1'
#
loop_
_entity.id
_entity.type
_entity.pdbx_description
1 polymer ?
#
loop_
_entity_poly.entity_id
_entity_poly.type
_entity_poly.pdbx_seq_one_letter_code
_entity_poly.pdbx_strand_id
1 'polypeptide(L)'
;MAHGSDVVGERTVFGRKVHFYSSTHERSHLWGCYGMSPFPAGMPCYGLIWEGWCGDFYHIDEYLQVMHLGRVMANPGHKYAFLYALADPRAGPTRLVDAGKLMALCAYGQTGSPDRDEQALIDFLLPSDLYPLSKEDLRESPYYNIGVTHQKFTNLARRFSDAIFDSFHTFAKKHLTKGYPLLISGGCGLNCEWNRRWLETNLFSDVFVPPCANDTGSAIGTAVDAMRHFTGNAKIKWNVYSGQPFTFDEIDRTGLEVHPLDYGQVASVLLDDKIIGWVQGNCEIGPR
;
A
#
# COMPACT_ATOMS: atom_id res chain seq x y z
N MET A 1 11.89 -21.93 3.59
CA MET A 1 12.18 -22.41 2.22
C MET A 1 11.17 -21.81 1.27
N ALA A 2 11.59 -21.37 0.08
CA ALA A 2 10.71 -21.19 -1.07
C ALA A 2 11.44 -21.64 -2.36
N HIS A 3 11.93 -22.88 -2.33
CA HIS A 3 11.98 -23.69 -3.55
C HIS A 3 10.59 -24.31 -3.70
N GLY A 4 9.89 -24.06 -4.81
CA GLY A 4 8.62 -24.73 -5.13
C GLY A 4 7.32 -23.97 -4.80
N SER A 5 7.36 -22.65 -4.63
CA SER A 5 6.13 -21.83 -4.49
C SER A 5 5.56 -21.38 -5.84
N ASP A 6 6.33 -21.54 -6.90
CA ASP A 6 5.98 -21.19 -8.27
C ASP A 6 5.57 -22.43 -9.07
N VAL A 7 4.48 -22.29 -9.82
CA VAL A 7 3.99 -23.36 -10.70
C VAL A 7 4.38 -23.00 -12.12
N VAL A 8 5.29 -23.80 -12.69
CA VAL A 8 5.70 -23.72 -14.09
C VAL A 8 5.07 -24.87 -14.86
N GLY A 9 4.45 -24.59 -15.99
CA GLY A 9 3.88 -25.63 -16.85
C GLY A 9 3.50 -25.14 -18.25
N GLU A 10 2.89 -26.01 -19.03
CA GLU A 10 2.25 -25.64 -20.29
C GLU A 10 0.73 -25.65 -20.11
N ARG A 11 0.05 -24.66 -20.68
CA ARG A 11 -1.42 -24.63 -20.75
C ARG A 11 -1.87 -24.33 -22.18
N THR A 12 -3.06 -24.78 -22.53
CA THR A 12 -3.70 -24.39 -23.80
C THR A 12 -4.63 -23.22 -23.53
N VAL A 13 -4.32 -22.06 -24.12
CA VAL A 13 -5.15 -20.84 -24.04
C VAL A 13 -5.53 -20.45 -25.46
N PHE A 14 -6.82 -20.35 -25.74
CA PHE A 14 -7.37 -20.07 -27.09
C PHE A 14 -6.77 -20.97 -28.21
N GLY A 15 -6.60 -22.26 -27.92
CA GLY A 15 -6.06 -23.24 -28.88
C GLY A 15 -4.54 -23.17 -29.10
N ARG A 16 -3.83 -22.29 -28.38
CA ARG A 16 -2.36 -22.18 -28.44
C ARG A 16 -1.74 -22.69 -27.16
N LYS A 17 -0.65 -23.46 -27.29
CA LYS A 17 0.18 -23.82 -26.14
C LYS A 17 0.97 -22.60 -25.66
N VAL A 18 0.90 -22.32 -24.37
CA VAL A 18 1.63 -21.22 -23.73
C VAL A 18 2.35 -21.73 -22.49
N HIS A 19 3.53 -21.18 -22.24
CA HIS A 19 4.18 -21.33 -20.94
C HIS A 19 3.38 -20.58 -19.88
N PHE A 20 3.10 -21.26 -18.79
CA PHE A 20 2.33 -20.76 -17.66
C PHE A 20 3.26 -20.65 -16.46
N TYR A 21 3.19 -19.51 -15.79
CA TYR A 21 3.87 -19.22 -14.54
C TYR A 21 2.85 -18.72 -13.52
N SER A 22 2.87 -19.27 -12.32
CA SER A 22 2.09 -18.77 -11.18
C SER A 22 3.04 -18.42 -10.05
N SER A 23 2.83 -17.25 -9.44
CA SER A 23 3.50 -16.83 -8.20
C SER A 23 2.50 -16.78 -7.05
N THR A 24 2.98 -16.77 -5.81
CA THR A 24 2.11 -16.50 -4.66
C THR A 24 1.82 -15.01 -4.56
N HIS A 25 0.77 -14.66 -3.82
CA HIS A 25 0.40 -13.26 -3.55
C HIS A 25 1.58 -12.47 -2.98
N GLU A 26 2.22 -13.02 -1.95
CA GLU A 26 3.35 -12.43 -1.23
C GLU A 26 4.56 -12.22 -2.15
N ARG A 27 4.84 -13.21 -3.00
CA ARG A 27 5.95 -13.15 -3.94
C ARG A 27 5.70 -12.10 -5.02
N SER A 28 4.46 -11.99 -5.50
CA SER A 28 4.12 -10.94 -6.45
C SER A 28 4.39 -9.54 -5.86
N HIS A 29 4.06 -9.31 -4.60
CA HIS A 29 4.37 -8.06 -3.90
C HIS A 29 5.87 -7.81 -3.75
N LEU A 30 6.62 -8.80 -3.26
CA LEU A 30 8.07 -8.69 -3.08
C LEU A 30 8.79 -8.41 -4.41
N TRP A 31 8.49 -9.17 -5.45
CA TRP A 31 9.17 -9.05 -6.74
C TRP A 31 8.72 -7.84 -7.53
N GLY A 32 7.46 -7.40 -7.39
CA GLY A 32 7.01 -6.13 -7.95
C GLY A 32 7.80 -4.97 -7.35
N CYS A 33 7.88 -4.92 -6.02
CA CYS A 33 8.63 -3.90 -5.32
C CYS A 33 10.14 -3.97 -5.62
N TYR A 34 10.74 -5.16 -5.57
CA TYR A 34 12.16 -5.35 -5.90
C TYR A 34 12.46 -4.97 -7.34
N GLY A 35 11.64 -5.38 -8.31
CA GLY A 35 11.89 -5.11 -9.72
C GLY A 35 11.77 -3.65 -10.10
N MET A 36 10.91 -2.91 -9.40
CA MET A 36 10.69 -1.48 -9.59
C MET A 36 11.66 -0.59 -8.78
N SER A 37 12.30 -1.11 -7.74
CA SER A 37 13.20 -0.30 -6.91
C SER A 37 14.39 0.26 -7.71
N PRO A 38 15.03 1.35 -7.27
CA PRO A 38 16.26 1.84 -7.90
C PRO A 38 17.48 0.96 -7.56
N PHE A 39 17.36 0.01 -6.64
CA PHE A 39 18.48 -0.81 -6.17
C PHE A 39 18.93 -1.81 -7.24
N PRO A 40 20.24 -2.01 -7.44
CA PRO A 40 20.75 -2.93 -8.45
C PRO A 40 20.41 -4.39 -8.12
N ALA A 41 20.36 -5.23 -9.15
CA ALA A 41 20.19 -6.67 -8.98
C ALA A 41 21.29 -7.23 -8.06
N GLY A 42 20.91 -8.10 -7.12
CA GLY A 42 21.81 -8.68 -6.12
C GLY A 42 22.12 -7.76 -4.94
N MET A 43 21.55 -6.55 -4.84
CA MET A 43 21.62 -5.78 -3.60
C MET A 43 20.70 -6.42 -2.54
N PRO A 44 21.23 -6.83 -1.37
CA PRO A 44 20.39 -7.35 -0.30
C PRO A 44 19.40 -6.29 0.18
N CYS A 45 18.16 -6.70 0.38
CA CYS A 45 17.06 -5.80 0.79
C CYS A 45 16.22 -6.45 1.89
N TYR A 46 15.68 -5.62 2.78
CA TYR A 46 14.53 -6.04 3.59
C TYR A 46 13.24 -5.79 2.82
N GLY A 47 12.28 -6.71 2.92
CA GLY A 47 10.94 -6.56 2.36
C GLY A 47 9.91 -6.52 3.47
N LEU A 48 9.01 -5.56 3.43
CA LEU A 48 7.81 -5.50 4.27
C LEU A 48 6.60 -5.71 3.37
N ILE A 49 5.92 -6.84 3.54
CA ILE A 49 4.60 -7.07 2.95
C ILE A 49 3.58 -6.62 3.98
N TRP A 50 2.98 -5.46 3.71
CA TRP A 50 2.04 -4.80 4.59
C TRP A 50 0.68 -4.73 3.93
N GLU A 51 -0.12 -5.75 4.19
CA GLU A 51 -1.39 -5.99 3.52
C GLU A 51 -2.59 -5.82 4.44
N GLY A 52 -3.78 -5.89 3.84
CA GLY A 52 -5.03 -6.04 4.57
C GLY A 52 -4.96 -7.14 5.62
N TRP A 53 -4.40 -8.30 5.23
CA TRP A 53 -4.38 -9.56 6.00
C TRP A 53 -3.01 -9.97 6.53
N CYS A 54 -1.91 -9.43 5.99
CA CYS A 54 -0.53 -9.83 6.32
C CYS A 54 0.32 -8.64 6.76
N GLY A 55 1.28 -8.88 7.64
CA GLY A 55 2.17 -7.86 8.18
C GLY A 55 3.50 -8.49 8.55
N ASP A 56 4.31 -8.81 7.53
CA ASP A 56 5.44 -9.71 7.66
C ASP A 56 6.70 -9.10 7.03
N PHE A 57 7.85 -9.37 7.67
CA PHE A 57 9.16 -8.96 7.16
C PHE A 57 9.88 -10.12 6.47
N TYR A 58 10.65 -9.78 5.44
CA TYR A 58 11.42 -10.67 4.60
C TYR A 58 12.83 -10.12 4.37
N HIS A 59 13.75 -11.00 4.00
CA HIS A 59 15.09 -10.65 3.53
C HIS A 59 15.26 -11.25 2.13
N ILE A 60 15.66 -10.41 1.18
CA ILE A 60 16.10 -10.80 -0.16
C ILE A 60 17.63 -10.70 -0.14
N ASP A 61 18.32 -11.82 -0.32
CA ASP A 61 19.79 -11.85 -0.31
C ASP A 61 20.39 -11.53 -1.70
N GLU A 62 21.72 -11.52 -1.78
CA GLU A 62 22.46 -11.23 -3.00
C GLU A 62 22.24 -12.26 -4.13
N TYR A 63 21.72 -13.44 -3.80
CA TYR A 63 21.38 -14.52 -4.73
C TYR A 63 19.88 -14.55 -5.05
N LEU A 64 19.15 -13.47 -4.73
CA LEU A 64 17.71 -13.32 -4.93
C LEU A 64 16.89 -14.41 -4.22
N GLN A 65 17.40 -14.97 -3.12
CA GLN A 65 16.66 -15.88 -2.26
C GLN A 65 15.87 -15.08 -1.23
N VAL A 66 14.63 -15.53 -1.01
CA VAL A 66 13.70 -14.89 -0.07
C VAL A 66 13.65 -15.70 1.21
N MET A 67 13.94 -15.03 2.33
CA MET A 67 13.78 -15.57 3.67
C MET A 67 12.68 -14.79 4.40
N HIS A 68 11.70 -15.50 4.94
CA HIS A 68 10.72 -14.90 5.86
C HIS A 68 11.40 -14.68 7.22
N LEU A 69 11.40 -13.44 7.70
CA LEU A 69 12.03 -13.05 8.96
C LEU A 69 11.06 -13.14 10.14
N GLY A 70 9.77 -12.98 9.88
CA GLY A 70 8.73 -13.16 10.88
C GLY A 70 7.46 -12.37 10.59
N ARG A 71 6.38 -12.80 11.25
CA ARG A 71 5.09 -12.12 11.27
C ARG A 71 5.04 -11.15 12.45
N VAL A 72 4.68 -9.90 12.16
CA VAL A 72 4.47 -8.86 13.19
C VAL A 72 3.01 -8.83 13.62
N MET A 73 2.09 -8.81 12.64
CA MET A 73 0.68 -8.60 12.90
C MET A 73 -0.15 -9.23 11.79
N ALA A 74 -1.14 -10.05 12.15
CA ALA A 74 -2.17 -10.45 11.20
C ALA A 74 -3.17 -9.29 11.01
N ASN A 75 -3.73 -9.17 9.81
CA ASN A 75 -4.81 -8.23 9.51
C ASN A 75 -4.53 -6.72 9.77
N PRO A 76 -3.32 -6.17 9.58
CA PRO A 76 -3.05 -4.78 9.96
C PRO A 76 -3.88 -3.76 9.15
N GLY A 77 -4.05 -3.98 7.84
CA GLY A 77 -4.87 -3.10 7.01
C GLY A 77 -6.37 -3.24 7.30
N HIS A 78 -6.85 -4.45 7.59
CA HIS A 78 -8.25 -4.65 8.00
C HIS A 78 -8.55 -3.99 9.34
N LYS A 79 -7.63 -4.12 10.32
CA LYS A 79 -7.68 -3.41 11.61
C LYS A 79 -7.77 -1.92 11.43
N TYR A 80 -6.92 -1.38 10.57
CA TYR A 80 -6.89 0.05 10.28
C TYR A 80 -8.21 0.52 9.64
N ALA A 81 -8.65 -0.11 8.55
CA ALA A 81 -9.88 0.27 7.87
C ALA A 81 -11.15 0.10 8.74
N PHE A 82 -11.16 -0.89 9.63
CA PHE A 82 -12.29 -1.17 10.52
C PHE A 82 -12.63 0.01 11.44
N LEU A 83 -11.64 0.78 11.90
CA LEU A 83 -11.91 1.96 12.73
C LEU A 83 -12.85 2.96 12.06
N TYR A 84 -12.68 3.19 10.76
CA TYR A 84 -13.57 4.08 10.02
C TYR A 84 -15.01 3.56 10.02
N ALA A 85 -15.19 2.25 9.79
CA ALA A 85 -16.50 1.62 9.79
C ALA A 85 -17.17 1.65 11.18
N LEU A 86 -16.38 1.48 12.25
CA LEU A 86 -16.87 1.57 13.62
C LEU A 86 -17.48 2.96 13.91
N ALA A 87 -16.81 4.03 13.47
CA ALA A 87 -17.23 5.40 13.74
C ALA A 87 -18.26 5.97 12.76
N ASP A 88 -18.33 5.50 11.51
CA ASP A 88 -19.25 6.03 10.49
C ASP A 88 -20.71 5.57 10.73
N PRO A 89 -21.65 6.49 11.06
CA PRO A 89 -23.06 6.16 11.28
C PRO A 89 -23.76 5.59 10.03
N ARG A 90 -23.18 5.80 8.85
CA ARG A 90 -23.72 5.39 7.56
C ARG A 90 -23.05 4.13 7.02
N ALA A 91 -21.96 3.68 7.63
CA ALA A 91 -21.24 2.50 7.18
C ALA A 91 -21.92 1.23 7.65
N GLY A 92 -22.08 0.29 6.72
CA GLY A 92 -22.32 -1.13 6.98
C GLY A 92 -20.99 -1.88 7.16
N PRO A 93 -20.62 -2.80 6.26
CA PRO A 93 -19.35 -3.55 6.37
C PRO A 93 -18.12 -2.65 6.12
N THR A 94 -16.97 -3.08 6.64
CA THR A 94 -15.68 -2.42 6.42
C THR A 94 -15.36 -2.29 4.93
N ARG A 95 -15.01 -1.07 4.49
CA ARG A 95 -14.60 -0.79 3.11
C ARG A 95 -13.12 -0.43 3.08
N LEU A 96 -12.31 -1.15 2.31
CA LEU A 96 -10.86 -0.90 2.23
C LEU A 96 -10.52 0.51 1.72
N VAL A 97 -11.38 1.08 0.86
CA VAL A 97 -11.22 2.44 0.32
C VAL A 97 -11.28 3.53 1.40
N ASP A 98 -11.87 3.24 2.57
CA ASP A 98 -11.95 4.21 3.66
C ASP A 98 -10.63 4.35 4.44
N ALA A 99 -9.67 3.44 4.26
CA ALA A 99 -8.34 3.54 4.88
C ALA A 99 -7.63 4.84 4.50
N GLY A 100 -7.72 5.27 3.24
CA GLY A 100 -7.15 6.55 2.80
C GLY A 100 -7.82 7.77 3.47
N LYS A 101 -9.13 7.69 3.76
CA LYS A 101 -9.84 8.75 4.51
C LYS A 101 -9.42 8.75 5.96
N LEU A 102 -9.25 7.57 6.57
CA LEU A 102 -8.77 7.46 7.94
C LEU A 102 -7.36 8.03 8.09
N MET A 103 -6.48 7.81 7.11
CA MET A 103 -5.14 8.41 7.07
C MET A 103 -5.21 9.93 7.14
N ALA A 104 -6.10 10.56 6.38
CA ALA A 104 -6.32 12.01 6.46
C ALA A 104 -6.88 12.44 7.83
N LEU A 105 -7.77 11.65 8.43
CA LEU A 105 -8.36 11.95 9.74
C LEU A 105 -7.35 11.87 10.90
N CYS A 106 -6.29 11.06 10.78
CA CYS A 106 -5.19 11.02 11.76
C CYS A 106 -4.55 12.41 11.97
N ALA A 107 -4.52 13.27 10.95
CA ALA A 107 -3.94 14.62 11.05
C ALA A 107 -4.75 15.55 11.99
N TYR A 108 -6.03 15.26 12.21
CA TYR A 108 -6.90 15.99 13.14
C TYR A 108 -6.85 15.43 14.57
N GLY A 109 -6.12 14.35 14.80
CA GLY A 109 -5.89 13.78 16.13
C GLY A 109 -4.89 14.62 16.93
N GLN A 110 -5.25 14.96 18.16
CA GLN A 110 -4.38 15.69 19.09
C GLN A 110 -3.16 14.85 19.49
N THR A 111 -2.06 15.50 19.88
CA THR A 111 -0.87 14.85 20.44
C THR A 111 -1.06 14.50 21.93
N GLY A 112 -0.39 13.46 22.42
CA GLY A 112 -0.51 13.02 23.82
C GLY A 112 -0.52 11.50 23.97
N SER A 113 -0.77 11.02 25.18
CA SER A 113 -1.01 9.60 25.45
C SER A 113 -2.47 9.23 25.17
N PRO A 114 -2.76 7.94 24.87
CA PRO A 114 -4.13 7.50 24.71
C PRO A 114 -4.92 7.63 26.02
N ASP A 115 -6.21 7.97 25.93
CA ASP A 115 -7.14 7.88 27.05
C ASP A 115 -7.52 6.41 27.34
N ARG A 116 -8.35 6.20 28.38
CA ARG A 116 -8.76 4.84 28.79
C ARG A 116 -9.51 4.09 27.67
N ASP A 117 -10.40 4.76 26.94
CA ASP A 117 -11.23 4.13 25.92
C ASP A 117 -10.42 3.88 24.65
N GLU A 118 -9.53 4.81 24.30
CA GLU A 118 -8.56 4.66 23.21
C GLU A 118 -7.66 3.45 23.47
N GLN A 119 -7.06 3.37 24.66
CA GLN A 119 -6.18 2.27 25.04
C GLN A 119 -6.93 0.93 25.05
N ALA A 120 -8.14 0.89 25.61
CA ALA A 120 -8.93 -0.34 25.65
C ALA A 120 -9.24 -0.88 24.24
N LEU A 121 -9.53 0.00 23.27
CA LEU A 121 -9.78 -0.44 21.90
C LEU A 121 -8.50 -0.87 21.18
N ILE A 122 -7.38 -0.16 21.40
CA ILE A 122 -6.06 -0.56 20.90
C ILE A 122 -5.69 -1.96 21.40
N ASP A 123 -5.81 -2.20 22.71
CA ASP A 123 -5.49 -3.47 23.36
C ASP A 123 -6.39 -4.61 22.90
N PHE A 124 -7.63 -4.30 22.52
CA PHE A 124 -8.55 -5.29 21.96
C PHE A 124 -8.21 -5.64 20.50
N LEU A 125 -8.00 -4.63 19.65
CA LEU A 125 -7.88 -4.83 18.21
C LEU A 125 -6.49 -5.28 17.75
N LEU A 126 -5.42 -4.75 18.34
CA LEU A 126 -4.06 -5.04 17.85
C LEU A 126 -3.65 -6.52 17.98
N PRO A 127 -3.80 -7.18 19.14
CA PRO A 127 -3.43 -8.59 19.29
C PRO A 127 -4.47 -9.55 18.69
N SER A 128 -5.66 -9.07 18.32
CA SER A 128 -6.73 -9.92 17.81
C SER A 128 -6.47 -10.42 16.40
N ASP A 129 -6.67 -11.72 16.19
CA ASP A 129 -6.69 -12.36 14.87
C ASP A 129 -8.12 -12.51 14.33
N LEU A 130 -9.14 -12.07 15.08
CA LEU A 130 -10.54 -12.18 14.71
C LEU A 130 -10.86 -11.18 13.60
N TYR A 131 -10.82 -11.62 12.34
CA TYR A 131 -11.25 -10.84 11.17
C TYR A 131 -12.01 -11.71 10.17
N PRO A 132 -13.05 -11.17 9.50
CA PRO A 132 -13.54 -9.78 9.60
C PRO A 132 -14.34 -9.52 10.89
N LEU A 133 -14.19 -8.33 11.48
CA LEU A 133 -15.03 -7.86 12.59
C LEU A 133 -16.26 -7.13 12.08
N SER A 134 -17.42 -7.37 12.71
CA SER A 134 -18.59 -6.53 12.52
C SER A 134 -18.53 -5.36 13.50
N LYS A 135 -18.87 -4.15 13.03
CA LYS A 135 -19.05 -3.01 13.96
C LYS A 135 -20.14 -3.27 15.00
N GLU A 136 -21.09 -4.16 14.67
CA GLU A 136 -22.17 -4.58 15.56
C GLU A 136 -21.65 -5.33 16.79
N ASP A 137 -20.48 -5.96 16.71
CA ASP A 137 -19.82 -6.64 17.83
C ASP A 137 -19.29 -5.63 18.87
N LEU A 138 -19.20 -4.35 18.50
CA LEU A 138 -18.71 -3.25 19.32
C LEU A 138 -19.78 -2.17 19.55
N ARG A 139 -21.07 -2.52 19.58
CA ARG A 139 -22.18 -1.57 19.86
C ARG A 139 -22.02 -0.77 21.14
N GLU A 140 -21.44 -1.39 22.17
CA GLU A 140 -21.19 -0.76 23.48
C GLU A 140 -19.91 0.10 23.49
N SER A 141 -19.15 0.11 22.40
CA SER A 141 -17.97 0.95 22.28
C SER A 141 -18.38 2.43 22.24
N PRO A 142 -17.67 3.33 22.94
CA PRO A 142 -17.92 4.76 22.82
C PRO A 142 -17.63 5.30 21.41
N TYR A 143 -16.98 4.51 20.55
CA TYR A 143 -16.68 4.87 19.17
C TYR A 143 -17.76 4.41 18.18
N TYR A 144 -18.72 3.59 18.61
CA TYR A 144 -19.78 3.09 17.73
C TYR A 144 -20.65 4.24 17.23
N ASN A 145 -20.64 4.48 15.91
CA ASN A 145 -21.38 5.54 15.24
C ASN A 145 -21.16 6.95 15.82
N ILE A 146 -20.00 7.20 16.45
CA ILE A 146 -19.69 8.51 17.06
C ILE A 146 -19.55 9.63 16.00
N GLY A 147 -19.32 9.26 14.74
CA GLY A 147 -19.03 10.17 13.64
C GLY A 147 -17.53 10.26 13.36
N VAL A 148 -17.15 10.09 12.09
CA VAL A 148 -15.74 10.05 11.65
C VAL A 148 -14.98 11.38 11.81
N THR A 149 -15.70 12.48 12.03
CA THR A 149 -15.09 13.80 12.30
C THR A 149 -15.11 14.18 13.78
N HIS A 150 -15.62 13.32 14.66
CA HIS A 150 -15.66 13.59 16.09
C HIS A 150 -14.23 13.56 16.67
N GLN A 151 -13.88 14.54 17.52
CA GLN A 151 -12.51 14.69 18.03
C GLN A 151 -11.99 13.44 18.77
N LYS A 152 -12.85 12.80 19.56
CA LYS A 152 -12.51 11.54 20.24
C LYS A 152 -12.11 10.43 19.24
N PHE A 153 -12.77 10.37 18.09
CA PHE A 153 -12.43 9.40 17.05
C PHE A 153 -11.15 9.76 16.30
N THR A 154 -10.93 11.03 15.96
CA THR A 154 -9.69 11.44 15.27
C THR A 154 -8.46 11.25 16.15
N ASN A 155 -8.59 11.43 17.47
CA ASN A 155 -7.55 11.07 18.44
C ASN A 155 -7.27 9.56 18.42
N LEU A 156 -8.29 8.72 18.55
CA LEU A 156 -8.17 7.26 18.42
C LEU A 156 -7.51 6.86 17.09
N ALA A 157 -7.96 7.41 15.96
CA ALA A 157 -7.43 7.09 14.64
C ALA A 157 -5.93 7.34 14.56
N ARG A 158 -5.46 8.46 15.12
CA ARG A 158 -4.03 8.75 15.24
C ARG A 158 -3.30 7.75 16.13
N ARG A 159 -3.80 7.50 17.35
CA ARG A 159 -3.16 6.58 18.31
C ARG A 159 -3.09 5.16 17.80
N PHE A 160 -4.13 4.70 17.13
CA PHE A 160 -4.18 3.37 16.54
C PHE A 160 -3.21 3.24 15.36
N SER A 161 -3.16 4.25 14.49
CA SER A 161 -2.15 4.34 13.42
C SER A 161 -0.73 4.26 14.00
N ASP A 162 -0.49 4.99 15.09
CA ASP A 162 0.80 5.02 15.77
C ASP A 162 1.16 3.66 16.37
N ALA A 163 0.22 3.03 17.06
CA ALA A 163 0.43 1.74 17.71
C ALA A 163 0.63 0.57 16.71
N ILE A 164 -0.03 0.62 15.54
CA ILE A 164 0.29 -0.29 14.43
C ILE A 164 1.75 -0.09 14.04
N PHE A 165 2.15 1.13 13.64
CA PHE A 165 3.53 1.38 13.19
C PHE A 165 4.56 0.98 14.25
N ASP A 166 4.32 1.32 15.52
CA ASP A 166 5.25 1.05 16.62
C ASP A 166 5.47 -0.46 16.83
N SER A 167 4.46 -1.28 16.55
CA SER A 167 4.59 -2.75 16.56
C SER A 167 5.59 -3.24 15.50
N PHE A 168 5.48 -2.73 14.27
CA PHE A 168 6.41 -3.06 13.18
C PHE A 168 7.80 -2.48 13.41
N HIS A 169 7.88 -1.24 13.88
CA HIS A 169 9.14 -0.58 14.21
C HIS A 169 9.91 -1.31 15.32
N THR A 170 9.21 -1.77 16.35
CA THR A 170 9.81 -2.56 17.44
C THR A 170 10.38 -3.88 16.92
N PHE A 171 9.66 -4.57 16.04
CA PHE A 171 10.18 -5.76 15.37
C PHE A 171 11.40 -5.45 14.51
N ALA A 172 11.31 -4.43 13.65
CA ALA A 172 12.39 -4.02 12.76
C ALA A 172 13.68 -3.69 13.52
N LYS A 173 13.58 -2.85 14.56
CA LYS A 173 14.73 -2.46 15.39
C LYS A 173 15.43 -3.65 16.04
N LYS A 174 14.68 -4.70 16.39
CA LYS A 174 15.22 -5.92 17.02
C LYS A 174 15.85 -6.88 16.02
N HIS A 175 15.28 -7.00 14.82
CA HIS A 175 15.58 -8.10 13.89
C HIS A 175 16.29 -7.68 12.59
N LEU A 176 16.19 -6.41 12.18
CA LEU A 176 16.64 -5.90 10.88
C LEU A 176 17.87 -5.00 11.05
N THR A 177 18.96 -5.56 11.56
CA THR A 177 20.13 -4.79 12.04
C THR A 177 21.21 -4.54 10.99
N LYS A 178 21.04 -5.01 9.76
CA LYS A 178 22.08 -4.91 8.72
C LYS A 178 22.11 -3.58 7.97
N GLY A 179 21.13 -2.71 8.18
CA GLY A 179 21.04 -1.41 7.49
C GLY A 179 20.78 -1.52 5.98
N TYR A 180 20.28 -2.65 5.51
CA TYR A 180 19.83 -2.82 4.11
C TYR A 180 18.65 -1.91 3.80
N PRO A 181 18.43 -1.54 2.53
CA PRO A 181 17.25 -0.78 2.16
C PRO A 181 15.96 -1.56 2.44
N LEU A 182 14.88 -0.83 2.75
CA LEU A 182 13.56 -1.39 2.97
C LEU A 182 12.69 -1.23 1.72
N LEU A 183 12.10 -2.33 1.28
CA LEU A 183 11.09 -2.42 0.23
C LEU A 183 9.72 -2.58 0.89
N ILE A 184 8.78 -1.65 0.67
CA ILE A 184 7.43 -1.73 1.23
C ILE A 184 6.43 -2.03 0.12
N SER A 185 5.61 -3.05 0.32
CA SER A 185 4.56 -3.51 -0.60
C SER A 185 3.30 -3.88 0.17
N GLY A 186 2.20 -4.15 -0.54
CA GLY A 186 0.88 -4.36 0.04
C GLY A 186 0.09 -3.06 0.24
N GLY A 187 -1.23 -3.18 0.42
CA GLY A 187 -2.15 -2.03 0.48
C GLY A 187 -1.84 -1.02 1.60
N CYS A 188 -1.26 -1.44 2.71
CA CYS A 188 -0.83 -0.55 3.79
C CYS A 188 0.37 0.32 3.38
N GLY A 189 1.16 -0.10 2.39
CA GLY A 189 2.25 0.69 1.82
C GLY A 189 1.79 1.98 1.14
N LEU A 190 0.48 2.15 0.88
CA LEU A 190 -0.09 3.40 0.38
C LEU A 190 -0.24 4.47 1.48
N ASN A 191 0.04 4.13 2.75
CA ASN A 191 0.00 5.08 3.84
C ASN A 191 1.28 5.95 3.86
N CYS A 192 1.18 7.17 3.31
CA CYS A 192 2.32 8.06 3.16
C CYS A 192 2.91 8.52 4.50
N GLU A 193 2.10 8.56 5.56
CA GLU A 193 2.57 8.89 6.90
C GLU A 193 3.42 7.76 7.48
N TRP A 194 3.03 6.50 7.31
CA TRP A 194 3.88 5.36 7.69
C TRP A 194 5.18 5.31 6.87
N ASN A 195 5.13 5.63 5.58
CA ASN A 195 6.33 5.68 4.73
C ASN A 195 7.30 6.78 5.19
N ARG A 196 6.79 7.97 5.51
CA ARG A 196 7.57 9.08 6.10
C ARG A 196 8.22 8.64 7.40
N ARG A 197 7.46 8.02 8.31
CA ARG A 197 7.98 7.54 9.59
C ARG A 197 9.11 6.52 9.40
N TRP A 198 8.99 5.59 8.46
CA TRP A 198 10.08 4.64 8.17
C TRP A 198 11.37 5.34 7.72
N LEU A 199 11.28 6.33 6.84
CA LEU A 199 12.42 7.16 6.43
C LEU A 199 13.07 7.86 7.64
N GLU A 200 12.26 8.40 8.55
CA GLU A 200 12.74 9.13 9.75
C GLU A 200 13.38 8.21 10.81
N THR A 201 13.14 6.91 10.78
CA THR A 201 13.77 5.97 11.72
C THR A 201 15.28 5.84 11.54
N ASN A 202 15.80 6.09 10.32
CA ASN A 202 17.19 5.84 9.94
C ASN A 202 17.67 4.39 10.22
N LEU A 203 16.75 3.42 10.30
CA LEU A 203 17.09 2.00 10.46
C LEU A 203 17.61 1.36 9.15
N PHE A 204 17.27 1.96 8.02
CA PHE A 204 17.56 1.47 6.67
C PHE A 204 18.38 2.51 5.91
N SER A 205 19.18 2.05 4.96
CA SER A 205 19.94 2.96 4.08
C SER A 205 19.04 3.78 3.16
N ASP A 206 17.88 3.23 2.78
CA ASP A 206 16.86 3.88 1.98
C ASP A 206 15.52 3.13 2.14
N VAL A 207 14.40 3.75 1.76
CA VAL A 207 13.07 3.15 1.75
C VAL A 207 12.44 3.35 0.38
N PHE A 208 12.01 2.26 -0.26
CA PHE A 208 11.33 2.28 -1.54
C PHE A 208 9.92 1.70 -1.44
N VAL A 209 8.96 2.41 -2.03
CA VAL A 209 7.55 2.02 -2.16
C VAL A 209 7.15 2.20 -3.62
N PRO A 210 6.63 1.17 -4.31
CA PRO A 210 6.19 1.32 -5.69
C PRO A 210 4.84 2.08 -5.72
N PRO A 211 4.53 2.81 -6.80
CA PRO A 211 3.25 3.52 -6.93
C PRO A 211 2.04 2.57 -6.88
N CYS A 212 2.23 1.33 -7.34
CA CYS A 212 1.24 0.25 -7.28
C CYS A 212 1.56 -0.73 -6.15
N ALA A 213 1.71 -0.23 -4.91
CA ALA A 213 2.01 -1.08 -3.75
C ALA A 213 0.89 -2.08 -3.41
N ASN A 214 -0.37 -1.75 -3.71
CA ASN A 214 -1.50 -2.66 -3.52
C ASN A 214 -1.60 -3.73 -4.64
N ASP A 215 -2.66 -4.53 -4.63
CA ASP A 215 -2.88 -5.64 -5.57
C ASP A 215 -2.91 -5.25 -7.05
N THR A 216 -3.02 -3.96 -7.38
CA THR A 216 -2.87 -3.50 -8.78
C THR A 216 -1.46 -3.75 -9.32
N GLY A 217 -0.45 -3.85 -8.45
CA GLY A 217 0.94 -4.17 -8.81
C GLY A 217 1.24 -5.66 -8.98
N SER A 218 0.35 -6.57 -8.56
CA SER A 218 0.62 -8.01 -8.53
C SER A 218 0.88 -8.60 -9.92
N ALA A 219 0.31 -8.02 -10.97
CA ALA A 219 0.58 -8.41 -12.35
C ALA A 219 2.05 -8.12 -12.74
N ILE A 220 2.55 -6.92 -12.42
CA ILE A 220 3.96 -6.54 -12.63
C ILE A 220 4.86 -7.47 -11.82
N GLY A 221 4.53 -7.67 -10.54
CA GLY A 221 5.31 -8.51 -9.66
C GLY A 221 5.41 -9.97 -10.08
N THR A 222 4.30 -10.55 -10.55
CA THR A 222 4.29 -11.91 -11.10
C THR A 222 5.15 -12.00 -12.37
N ALA A 223 5.11 -10.98 -13.22
CA ALA A 223 5.95 -10.93 -14.42
C ALA A 223 7.44 -10.80 -14.07
N VAL A 224 7.80 -9.99 -13.07
CA VAL A 224 9.18 -9.90 -12.56
C VAL A 224 9.64 -11.24 -11.98
N ASP A 225 8.79 -11.92 -11.21
CA ASP A 225 9.14 -13.23 -10.64
C ASP A 225 9.36 -14.29 -11.73
N ALA A 226 8.50 -14.30 -12.75
CA ALA A 226 8.68 -15.14 -13.92
C ALA A 226 10.01 -14.83 -14.64
N MET A 227 10.29 -13.55 -14.92
CA MET A 227 11.54 -13.11 -15.55
C MET A 227 12.76 -13.56 -14.75
N ARG A 228 12.71 -13.42 -13.42
CA ARG A 228 13.75 -13.86 -12.49
C ARG A 228 13.95 -15.37 -12.57
N HIS A 229 12.87 -16.15 -12.58
CA HIS A 229 12.93 -17.61 -12.69
C HIS A 229 13.59 -18.05 -14.01
N PHE A 230 13.18 -17.48 -15.14
CA PHE A 230 13.64 -17.94 -16.46
C PHE A 230 14.98 -17.36 -16.91
N THR A 231 15.37 -16.18 -16.41
CA THR A 231 16.55 -15.45 -16.91
C THR A 231 17.57 -15.07 -15.84
N GLY A 232 17.22 -15.20 -14.55
CA GLY A 232 17.99 -14.65 -13.44
C GLY A 232 17.88 -13.14 -13.27
N ASN A 233 17.25 -12.41 -14.20
CA ASN A 233 17.04 -10.97 -14.08
C ASN A 233 15.73 -10.67 -13.32
N ALA A 234 15.81 -9.83 -12.30
CA ALA A 234 14.66 -9.40 -11.50
C ALA A 234 14.42 -7.89 -11.57
N LYS A 235 15.01 -7.16 -12.53
CA LYS A 235 14.89 -5.69 -12.65
C LYS A 235 14.19 -5.29 -13.94
N ILE A 236 13.30 -4.31 -13.83
CA ILE A 236 12.57 -3.74 -14.96
C ILE A 236 12.85 -2.25 -15.13
N LYS A 237 12.70 -1.76 -16.36
CA LYS A 237 12.60 -0.33 -16.63
C LYS A 237 11.13 0.05 -16.62
N TRP A 238 10.79 1.11 -15.91
CA TRP A 238 9.42 1.60 -15.77
C TRP A 238 9.43 3.10 -15.53
N ASN A 239 8.27 3.71 -15.70
CA ASN A 239 7.95 5.04 -15.19
C ASN A 239 6.50 5.05 -14.70
N VAL A 240 6.09 6.08 -13.96
CA VAL A 240 4.71 6.18 -13.44
C VAL A 240 3.68 6.16 -14.59
N TYR A 241 4.02 6.70 -15.76
CA TYR A 241 3.17 6.75 -16.95
C TYR A 241 3.28 5.50 -17.86
N SER A 242 3.40 4.31 -17.27
CA SER A 242 3.51 3.05 -18.04
C SER A 242 2.14 2.49 -18.47
N GLY A 243 1.04 3.21 -18.25
CA GLY A 243 -0.29 2.85 -18.72
C GLY A 243 -0.49 3.12 -20.22
N GLN A 244 -1.72 2.91 -20.68
CA GLN A 244 -2.11 3.17 -22.07
C GLN A 244 -2.14 4.68 -22.36
N PRO A 245 -1.86 5.12 -23.60
CA PRO A 245 -2.11 6.49 -24.01
C PRO A 245 -3.60 6.82 -23.97
N PHE A 246 -3.94 8.08 -23.68
CA PHE A 246 -5.33 8.53 -23.81
C PHE A 246 -5.80 8.43 -25.26
N THR A 247 -7.02 7.92 -25.45
CA THR A 247 -7.72 7.96 -26.73
C THR A 247 -8.64 9.18 -26.72
N PHE A 248 -8.46 10.07 -27.70
CA PHE A 248 -9.31 11.25 -27.85
C PHE A 248 -10.53 10.87 -28.67
N ASP A 249 -11.64 10.63 -27.99
CA ASP A 249 -12.93 10.41 -28.65
C ASP A 249 -13.44 11.71 -29.27
N GLU A 250 -14.25 11.58 -30.33
CA GLU A 250 -15.03 12.71 -30.85
C GLU A 250 -16.08 13.11 -29.81
N ILE A 251 -15.82 14.22 -29.11
CA ILE A 251 -16.77 14.81 -28.16
C ILE A 251 -17.64 15.84 -28.87
N ASP A 252 -18.92 15.94 -28.48
CA ASP A 252 -19.74 17.09 -28.81
C ASP A 252 -19.14 18.32 -28.10
N ARG A 253 -18.67 19.28 -28.90
CA ARG A 253 -18.03 20.51 -28.41
C ARG A 253 -19.02 21.66 -28.24
N THR A 254 -20.32 21.40 -28.39
CA THR A 254 -21.36 22.42 -28.22
C THR A 254 -21.28 23.00 -26.81
N GLY A 255 -21.03 24.31 -26.70
CA GLY A 255 -20.86 25.00 -25.43
C GLY A 255 -19.45 24.94 -24.82
N LEU A 256 -18.46 24.36 -25.53
CA LEU A 256 -17.06 24.35 -25.10
C LEU A 256 -16.22 25.34 -25.92
N GLU A 257 -15.45 26.17 -25.23
CA GLU A 257 -14.37 26.96 -25.85
C GLU A 257 -13.09 26.12 -25.90
N VAL A 258 -12.60 25.85 -27.11
CA VAL A 258 -11.42 25.00 -27.32
C VAL A 258 -10.28 25.85 -27.85
N HIS A 259 -9.18 25.87 -27.09
CA HIS A 259 -7.96 26.58 -27.44
C HIS A 259 -6.79 25.58 -27.57
N PRO A 260 -5.78 25.88 -28.39
CA PRO A 260 -4.50 25.19 -28.30
C PRO A 260 -3.95 25.27 -26.87
N LEU A 261 -3.26 24.23 -26.41
CA LEU A 261 -2.65 24.23 -25.08
C LEU A 261 -1.63 25.36 -24.97
N ASP A 262 -1.87 26.29 -24.04
CA ASP A 262 -0.96 27.36 -23.68
C ASP A 262 -0.62 27.27 -22.19
N TYR A 263 0.66 27.00 -21.88
CA TYR A 263 1.13 26.93 -20.50
C TYR A 263 1.04 28.26 -19.76
N GLY A 264 1.10 29.40 -20.46
CA GLY A 264 0.87 30.72 -19.87
C GLY A 264 -0.58 30.88 -19.38
N GLN A 265 -1.54 30.41 -20.18
CA GLN A 265 -2.94 30.37 -19.78
C GLN A 265 -3.18 29.42 -18.61
N VAL A 266 -2.63 28.21 -18.65
CA VAL A 266 -2.70 27.25 -17.53
C VAL A 266 -2.15 27.87 -16.25
N ALA A 267 -0.99 28.50 -16.31
CA ALA A 267 -0.39 29.19 -15.16
C ALA A 267 -1.28 30.34 -14.64
N SER A 268 -1.85 31.16 -15.53
CA SER A 268 -2.78 32.23 -15.14
C SER A 268 -4.04 31.68 -14.48
N VAL A 269 -4.61 30.60 -15.00
CA VAL A 269 -5.80 29.94 -14.44
C VAL A 269 -5.50 29.39 -13.05
N LEU A 270 -4.33 28.79 -12.85
CA LEU A 270 -3.89 28.35 -11.51
C LEU A 270 -3.68 29.52 -10.55
N LEU A 271 -3.12 30.65 -11.02
CA LEU A 271 -2.94 31.87 -10.22
C LEU A 271 -4.27 32.54 -9.85
N ASP A 272 -5.31 32.31 -10.64
CA ASP A 272 -6.68 32.77 -10.39
C ASP A 272 -7.49 31.80 -9.49
N ASP A 273 -6.83 30.86 -8.80
CA ASP A 273 -7.43 29.84 -7.92
C ASP A 273 -8.49 28.95 -8.61
N LYS A 274 -8.37 28.76 -9.94
CA LYS A 274 -9.28 27.90 -10.70
C LYS A 274 -8.78 26.45 -10.73
N ILE A 275 -9.73 25.52 -10.86
CA ILE A 275 -9.47 24.09 -10.97
C ILE A 275 -9.22 23.71 -12.43
N ILE A 276 -8.15 22.95 -12.68
CA ILE A 276 -7.80 22.44 -14.01
C ILE A 276 -7.85 20.91 -13.98
N GLY A 277 -8.63 20.32 -14.89
CA GLY A 277 -8.50 18.91 -15.23
C GLY A 277 -7.31 18.73 -16.19
N TRP A 278 -6.35 17.88 -15.83
CA TRP A 278 -5.14 17.66 -16.61
C TRP A 278 -5.10 16.23 -17.18
N VAL A 279 -5.06 16.13 -18.50
CA VAL A 279 -5.01 14.85 -19.23
C VAL A 279 -3.95 14.96 -20.31
N GLN A 280 -2.81 14.28 -20.13
CA GLN A 280 -1.70 14.31 -21.07
C GLN A 280 -0.90 13.00 -21.03
N GLY A 281 -0.52 12.49 -22.20
CA GLY A 281 0.39 11.35 -22.34
C GLY A 281 -0.28 10.01 -22.05
N ASN A 282 0.38 9.21 -21.21
CA ASN A 282 -0.07 7.87 -20.83
C ASN A 282 -0.67 7.90 -19.43
N CYS A 283 -1.64 7.03 -19.17
CA CYS A 283 -2.20 6.85 -17.84
C CYS A 283 -1.12 6.44 -16.83
N GLU A 284 -1.21 7.00 -15.63
CA GLU A 284 -0.42 6.59 -14.48
C GLU A 284 -0.75 5.18 -13.99
N ILE A 285 0.23 4.50 -13.38
CA ILE A 285 0.03 3.26 -12.62
C ILE A 285 -0.17 3.57 -11.14
N GLY A 286 -1.00 2.78 -10.46
CA GLY A 286 -1.25 2.90 -9.02
C GLY A 286 -2.27 4.00 -8.63
N PRO A 287 -2.73 4.01 -7.37
CA PRO A 287 -3.70 4.99 -6.89
C PRO A 287 -3.10 6.36 -6.55
N ARG A 288 -1.77 6.45 -6.37
CA ARG A 288 -0.84 7.57 -6.61
C ARG A 288 0.57 7.13 -6.23
#